data_AF-A0A7S1N616-F1
#
_entry.id   AF-A0A7S1N616-F1
#
_cell.length_a   1.000
_cell.length_b   1.000
_cell.length_c   1.000
_cell.angle_alpha   90.00
_cell.angle_beta   90.00
_cell.angle_gamma   90.00
#
_symmetry.space_group_name_H-M   'P 1'
#
loop_
_entity.id
_entity.type
_entity.pdbx_description
1 polymer ?
#
loop_
_entity_poly.entity_id
_entity_poly.type
_entity_poly.pdbx_seq_one_letter_code
_entity_poly.pdbx_strand_id
1 'polypeptide(L)'
;AVAAWMNLQLRQHDMLTDSARIRNLHEDIRKGAKLIKVIQCAFPGQEPPAYHEDPTSGVQWRENMQIAFEMLRSEQACSQHYLINHVVLGKRADILNFCWDLLESSLSQRWDQEMGTASHTCISHDGEREVFVFEDDAFLAWLKSKWRHKHPPPVDLGGSWQDGLVLTALVDTLCPDHIPWDNLQTSSPEERVGVALQVAEDVLGLPKLVQVQDVLSGCRPTIVMYAAELCLAAAAATS
;
A
#
# COMPACT_ATOMS: atom_id res chain seq x y z
N ALA A 1 -1.67 -5.12 -6.57
CA ALA A 1 -1.45 -4.06 -5.57
C ALA A 1 -2.55 -4.05 -4.49
N VAL A 2 -3.65 -3.32 -4.67
CA VAL A 2 -4.59 -2.98 -3.58
C VAL A 2 -5.18 -4.17 -2.83
N ALA A 3 -5.68 -5.20 -3.52
CA ALA A 3 -6.22 -6.38 -2.82
C ALA A 3 -5.16 -7.13 -2.00
N ALA A 4 -3.90 -7.16 -2.46
CA ALA A 4 -2.79 -7.75 -1.73
C ALA A 4 -2.44 -6.89 -0.50
N TRP A 5 -2.44 -5.57 -0.64
CA TRP A 5 -2.27 -4.63 0.46
C TRP A 5 -3.38 -4.78 1.52
N MET A 6 -4.66 -4.88 1.13
CA MET A 6 -5.76 -5.11 2.07
C MET A 6 -5.58 -6.41 2.85
N ASN A 7 -5.15 -7.48 2.18
CA ASN A 7 -4.84 -8.74 2.84
C ASN A 7 -3.62 -8.64 3.77
N LEU A 8 -2.64 -7.79 3.47
CA LEU A 8 -1.52 -7.48 4.36
C LEU A 8 -2.03 -6.77 5.63
N GLN A 9 -2.88 -5.75 5.52
CA GLN A 9 -3.46 -5.06 6.68
C GLN A 9 -4.22 -6.04 7.58
N LEU A 10 -5.09 -6.88 6.99
CA LEU A 10 -5.79 -7.92 7.75
C LEU A 10 -4.82 -8.90 8.42
N ARG A 11 -3.70 -9.24 7.79
CA ARG A 11 -2.70 -10.17 8.34
C ARG A 11 -1.98 -9.56 9.53
N GLN A 12 -1.55 -8.30 9.43
CA GLN A 12 -0.80 -7.60 10.47
C GLN A 12 -1.60 -7.43 11.77
N HIS A 13 -2.94 -7.50 11.69
CA HIS A 13 -3.85 -7.40 12.82
C HIS A 13 -4.51 -8.74 13.20
N ASP A 14 -3.98 -9.88 12.73
CA ASP A 14 -4.54 -11.22 12.98
C ASP A 14 -6.01 -11.42 12.55
N MET A 15 -6.48 -10.61 11.60
CA MET A 15 -7.85 -10.63 11.06
C MET A 15 -7.97 -11.35 9.71
N LEU A 16 -6.86 -11.83 9.13
CA LEU A 16 -6.86 -12.52 7.84
C LEU A 16 -7.37 -13.97 7.97
N THR A 17 -8.69 -14.14 7.95
CA THR A 17 -9.36 -15.44 7.86
C THR A 17 -9.76 -15.78 6.42
N ASP A 18 -10.22 -17.02 6.19
CA ASP A 18 -10.72 -17.42 4.87
C ASP A 18 -11.95 -16.61 4.44
N SER A 19 -12.79 -16.22 5.41
CA SER A 19 -13.95 -15.36 5.19
C SER A 19 -13.57 -13.89 5.00
N ALA A 20 -12.51 -13.38 5.65
CA ALA A 20 -12.08 -11.99 5.53
C ALA A 20 -11.22 -11.71 4.29
N ARG A 21 -10.52 -12.72 3.75
CA ARG A 21 -9.60 -12.56 2.61
C ARG A 21 -10.27 -11.91 1.39
N ILE A 22 -9.60 -10.90 0.84
CA ILE A 22 -9.96 -10.27 -0.44
C ILE A 22 -9.42 -11.13 -1.58
N ARG A 23 -10.32 -11.73 -2.35
CA ARG A 23 -10.03 -12.54 -3.55
C ARG A 23 -10.44 -11.83 -4.83
N ASN A 24 -11.59 -11.16 -4.80
CA ASN A 24 -12.09 -10.35 -5.89
C ASN A 24 -12.47 -8.99 -5.34
N LEU A 25 -11.62 -7.99 -5.58
CA LEU A 25 -11.79 -6.64 -5.04
C LEU A 25 -13.22 -6.10 -5.27
N HIS A 26 -13.78 -6.27 -6.46
CA HIS A 26 -15.09 -5.72 -6.78
C HIS A 26 -16.24 -6.43 -6.06
N GLU A 27 -16.20 -7.76 -5.96
CA GLU A 27 -17.25 -8.54 -5.29
C GLU A 27 -17.15 -8.55 -3.77
N ASP A 28 -15.93 -8.46 -3.25
CA ASP A 28 -15.65 -8.49 -1.82
C ASP A 28 -15.93 -7.14 -1.16
N ILE A 29 -15.53 -6.04 -1.81
CA ILE A 29 -15.67 -4.68 -1.24
C ILE A 29 -17.11 -4.19 -1.30
N ARG A 30 -17.85 -4.47 -2.39
CA ARG A 30 -19.24 -3.98 -2.56
C ARG A 30 -20.22 -4.39 -1.46
N LYS A 31 -19.92 -5.44 -0.70
CA LYS A 31 -20.73 -5.95 0.42
C LYS A 31 -20.47 -5.22 1.74
N GLY A 32 -19.43 -4.40 1.81
CA GLY A 32 -19.06 -3.56 2.96
C GLY A 32 -18.40 -4.31 4.13
N ALA A 33 -18.77 -5.57 4.42
CA ALA A 33 -18.29 -6.28 5.61
C ALA A 33 -16.75 -6.42 5.68
N LYS A 34 -16.12 -6.82 4.56
CA LYS A 34 -14.64 -6.93 4.50
C LYS A 34 -13.97 -5.56 4.49
N LEU A 35 -14.60 -4.56 3.87
CA LEU A 35 -14.09 -3.20 3.84
C LEU A 35 -14.03 -2.61 5.26
N ILE A 36 -15.06 -2.81 6.08
CA ILE A 36 -15.06 -2.39 7.50
C ILE A 36 -13.84 -2.96 8.24
N LYS A 37 -13.59 -4.28 8.10
CA LYS A 37 -12.42 -4.94 8.72
C LYS A 37 -11.10 -4.37 8.22
N VAL A 38 -10.98 -4.10 6.91
CA VAL A 38 -9.78 -3.47 6.34
C VAL A 38 -9.58 -2.07 6.92
N ILE A 39 -10.62 -1.24 7.02
CA ILE A 39 -10.52 0.12 7.58
C ILE A 39 -10.08 0.05 9.05
N GLN A 40 -10.67 -0.85 9.85
CA GLN A 40 -10.28 -1.08 11.24
C GLN A 40 -8.79 -1.43 11.39
N CYS A 41 -8.22 -2.20 10.46
CA CYS A 41 -6.80 -2.54 10.48
C CYS A 41 -5.93 -1.37 9.97
N ALA A 42 -6.34 -0.74 8.87
CA ALA A 42 -5.56 0.30 8.19
C ALA A 42 -5.46 1.61 8.99
N PHE A 43 -6.42 1.86 9.91
CA PHE A 43 -6.49 3.02 10.79
C PHE A 43 -6.70 2.55 12.24
N PRO A 44 -5.62 2.21 12.97
CA PRO A 44 -5.71 1.70 14.33
C PRO A 44 -6.39 2.68 15.29
N GLY A 45 -7.24 2.16 16.18
CA GLY A 45 -8.03 2.96 17.13
C GLY A 45 -9.48 3.18 16.71
N GLN A 46 -9.86 2.75 15.50
CA GLN A 46 -11.25 2.69 15.09
C GLN A 46 -11.92 1.40 15.56
N GLU A 47 -13.06 1.53 16.23
CA GLU A 47 -13.96 0.41 16.50
C GLU A 47 -15.22 0.55 15.64
N PRO A 48 -15.51 -0.42 14.75
CA PRO A 48 -16.73 -0.35 13.98
C PRO A 48 -17.96 -0.53 14.88
N PRO A 49 -19.05 0.23 14.65
CA PRO A 49 -20.35 -0.11 15.24
C PRO A 49 -20.81 -1.47 14.73
N ALA A 50 -21.87 -2.03 15.34
CA ALA A 50 -22.45 -3.29 14.89
C ALA A 50 -22.82 -3.26 13.38
N TYR A 51 -22.37 -4.27 12.64
CA TYR A 51 -22.57 -4.39 11.20
C TYR A 51 -22.91 -5.85 10.80
N HIS A 52 -23.30 -6.07 9.55
CA HIS A 52 -23.63 -7.41 9.06
C HIS A 52 -22.36 -8.14 8.61
N GLU A 53 -21.91 -9.13 9.37
CA GLU A 53 -20.69 -9.90 9.02
C GLU A 53 -20.86 -10.73 7.73
N ASP A 54 -22.05 -11.32 7.54
CA ASP A 54 -22.40 -12.15 6.40
C ASP A 54 -23.61 -11.58 5.62
N PRO A 55 -23.46 -10.44 4.92
CA PRO A 55 -24.59 -9.75 4.35
C PRO A 55 -25.04 -10.40 3.02
N THR A 56 -26.33 -10.73 2.95
CA THR A 56 -26.95 -11.49 1.84
C THR A 56 -27.82 -10.66 0.93
N SER A 57 -28.14 -9.41 1.31
CA SER A 57 -29.02 -8.54 0.54
C SER A 57 -28.40 -7.15 0.28
N GLY A 58 -28.86 -6.50 -0.79
CA GLY A 58 -28.41 -5.15 -1.14
C GLY A 58 -28.76 -4.07 -0.10
N VAL A 59 -29.74 -4.33 0.78
CA VAL A 59 -30.03 -3.46 1.93
C VAL A 59 -28.89 -3.54 2.95
N GLN A 60 -28.51 -4.76 3.36
CA GLN A 60 -27.39 -4.98 4.28
C GLN A 60 -26.06 -4.48 3.70
N TRP A 61 -25.83 -4.64 2.39
CA TRP A 61 -24.62 -4.10 1.74
C TRP A 61 -24.55 -2.58 1.86
N ARG A 62 -25.66 -1.87 1.69
CA ARG A 62 -25.72 -0.41 1.85
C ARG A 62 -25.49 0.02 3.30
N GLU A 63 -26.08 -0.67 4.26
CA GLU A 63 -25.90 -0.38 5.69
C GLU A 63 -24.42 -0.55 6.09
N ASN A 64 -23.79 -1.66 5.70
CA ASN A 64 -22.35 -1.85 5.93
C ASN A 64 -21.50 -0.78 5.22
N MET A 65 -21.85 -0.42 3.99
CA MET A 65 -21.11 0.60 3.25
C MET A 65 -21.24 1.99 3.90
N GLN A 66 -22.40 2.32 4.47
CA GLN A 66 -22.57 3.55 5.24
C GLN A 66 -21.65 3.57 6.47
N ILE A 67 -21.54 2.46 7.19
CA ILE A 67 -20.61 2.32 8.32
C ILE A 67 -19.17 2.54 7.86
N ALA A 68 -18.74 1.85 6.80
CA ALA A 68 -17.40 2.01 6.25
C ALA A 68 -17.07 3.47 5.85
N PHE A 69 -18.02 4.17 5.21
CA PHE A 69 -17.84 5.56 4.82
C PHE A 69 -17.81 6.52 6.01
N GLU A 70 -18.58 6.25 7.07
CA GLU A 70 -18.55 7.04 8.30
C GLU A 70 -17.20 6.90 9.01
N MET A 71 -16.70 5.67 9.12
CA MET A 71 -15.38 5.35 9.66
C MET A 71 -14.26 6.09 8.90
N LEU A 72 -14.35 6.20 7.58
CA LEU A 72 -13.37 6.95 6.79
C LEU A 72 -13.49 8.47 6.99
N ARG A 73 -14.71 8.98 7.17
CA ARG A 73 -14.93 10.41 7.43
C ARG A 73 -14.27 10.86 8.73
N SER A 74 -14.27 10.03 9.78
CA SER A 74 -13.61 10.39 11.05
C SER A 74 -12.09 10.50 10.92
N GLU A 75 -11.46 9.80 9.98
CA GLU A 75 -10.01 9.90 9.71
C GLU A 75 -9.64 11.02 8.73
N GLN A 76 -10.63 11.79 8.24
CA GLN A 76 -10.46 12.67 7.08
C GLN A 76 -9.98 11.92 5.82
N ALA A 77 -10.08 10.59 5.80
CA ALA A 77 -9.70 9.74 4.69
C ALA A 77 -10.85 9.66 3.66
N CYS A 78 -10.53 9.87 2.39
CA CYS A 78 -11.22 9.44 1.15
C CYS A 78 -12.76 9.51 1.02
N SER A 79 -13.50 10.15 1.92
CA SER A 79 -14.96 9.96 1.99
C SER A 79 -15.78 10.98 1.19
N GLN A 80 -15.19 12.12 0.79
CA GLN A 80 -15.96 13.24 0.25
C GLN A 80 -16.31 13.12 -1.25
N HIS A 81 -15.60 12.27 -2.00
CA HIS A 81 -15.71 12.24 -3.46
C HIS A 81 -16.46 11.02 -4.03
N TYR A 82 -16.71 9.99 -3.22
CA TYR A 82 -17.30 8.74 -3.68
C TYR A 82 -18.77 8.58 -3.26
N LEU A 83 -19.60 8.13 -4.20
CA LEU A 83 -20.98 7.78 -3.90
C LEU A 83 -21.06 6.33 -3.43
N ILE A 84 -21.56 6.10 -2.22
CA ILE A 84 -21.83 4.76 -1.63
C ILE A 84 -22.54 3.84 -2.65
N ASN A 85 -23.54 4.37 -3.35
CA ASN A 85 -24.31 3.62 -4.34
C ASN A 85 -23.44 3.08 -5.50
N HIS A 86 -22.41 3.81 -5.91
CA HIS A 86 -21.52 3.36 -6.99
C HIS A 86 -20.68 2.14 -6.56
N VAL A 87 -20.18 2.16 -5.33
CA VAL A 87 -19.41 1.06 -4.74
C VAL A 87 -20.31 -0.17 -4.57
N VAL A 88 -21.53 -0.01 -4.01
CA VAL A 88 -22.49 -1.12 -3.83
C VAL A 88 -22.95 -1.73 -5.16
N LEU A 89 -23.14 -0.89 -6.20
CA LEU A 89 -23.48 -1.34 -7.55
C LEU A 89 -22.33 -2.07 -8.26
N GLY A 90 -21.12 -2.09 -7.69
CA GLY A 90 -20.00 -2.82 -8.28
C GLY A 90 -19.30 -2.07 -9.42
N LYS A 91 -19.42 -0.73 -9.47
CA LYS A 91 -18.72 0.06 -10.50
C LYS A 91 -17.21 -0.09 -10.32
N ARG A 92 -16.57 -0.77 -11.26
CA ARG A 92 -15.18 -1.24 -11.12
C ARG A 92 -14.18 -0.10 -10.91
N ALA A 93 -14.28 0.96 -11.71
CA ALA A 93 -13.40 2.12 -11.61
C ALA A 93 -13.55 2.82 -10.26
N ASP A 94 -14.79 3.03 -9.81
CA ASP A 94 -15.08 3.67 -8.52
C ASP A 94 -14.56 2.83 -7.35
N ILE A 95 -14.74 1.52 -7.37
CA ILE A 95 -14.18 0.62 -6.34
C ILE A 95 -12.65 0.68 -6.34
N LEU A 96 -12.02 0.59 -7.51
CA LEU A 96 -10.56 0.58 -7.58
C LEU A 96 -9.97 1.90 -7.06
N ASN A 97 -10.50 3.03 -7.53
CA ASN A 97 -10.05 4.36 -7.13
C ASN A 97 -10.27 4.57 -5.63
N PHE A 98 -11.47 4.25 -5.13
CA PHE A 98 -11.76 4.32 -3.70
C PHE A 98 -10.79 3.50 -2.85
N CYS A 99 -10.52 2.25 -3.24
CA CYS A 99 -9.61 1.38 -2.51
C CYS A 99 -8.14 1.81 -2.66
N TRP A 100 -7.78 2.49 -3.75
CA TRP A 100 -6.47 3.08 -3.94
C TRP A 100 -6.27 4.28 -3.01
N ASP A 101 -7.23 5.20 -2.96
CA ASP A 101 -7.16 6.37 -2.07
C ASP A 101 -7.10 5.93 -0.60
N LEU A 102 -7.84 4.86 -0.24
CA LEU A 102 -7.77 4.23 1.09
C LEU A 102 -6.35 3.79 1.45
N LEU A 103 -5.67 3.14 0.51
CA LEU A 103 -4.28 2.70 0.67
C LEU A 103 -3.37 3.91 0.84
N GLU A 104 -3.50 4.93 -0.02
CA GLU A 104 -2.69 6.15 0.04
C GLU A 104 -2.87 6.88 1.37
N SER A 105 -4.10 6.99 1.86
CA SER A 105 -4.40 7.65 3.14
C SER A 105 -3.81 6.91 4.34
N SER A 106 -3.93 5.57 4.36
CA SER A 106 -3.30 4.75 5.40
C SER A 106 -1.77 4.82 5.35
N LEU A 107 -1.20 4.86 4.14
CA LEU A 107 0.24 5.02 3.96
C LEU A 107 0.71 6.39 4.46
N SER A 108 -0.01 7.47 4.12
CA SER A 108 0.28 8.83 4.60
C SER A 108 0.30 8.91 6.12
N GLN A 109 -0.74 8.39 6.78
CA GLN A 109 -0.85 8.48 8.23
C GLN A 109 0.28 7.71 8.94
N ARG A 110 0.61 6.50 8.47
CA ARG A 110 1.73 5.71 9.00
C ARG A 110 3.07 6.39 8.72
N TRP A 111 3.21 7.03 7.57
CA TRP A 111 4.41 7.74 7.19
C TRP A 111 4.68 8.96 8.08
N ASP A 112 3.64 9.76 8.35
CA ASP A 112 3.73 10.92 9.25
C ASP A 112 4.17 10.51 10.67
N GLN A 113 3.69 9.36 11.15
CA GLN A 113 4.09 8.80 12.45
C GLN A 113 5.56 8.36 12.48
N GLU A 114 6.05 7.71 11.43
CA GLU A 114 7.42 7.19 11.36
C GLU A 114 8.46 8.30 11.11
N MET A 115 8.12 9.30 10.28
CA MET A 115 9.07 10.33 9.85
C MET A 115 8.99 11.63 10.64
N GLY A 116 7.87 11.91 11.32
CA GLY A 116 7.63 13.19 11.99
C GLY A 116 7.58 14.40 11.04
N THR A 117 7.51 14.17 9.72
CA THR A 117 7.34 15.19 8.69
C THR A 117 5.91 15.18 8.21
N ALA A 118 5.30 16.36 8.01
CA ALA A 118 3.96 16.45 7.44
C ALA A 118 4.02 16.03 5.96
N SER A 119 3.42 14.90 5.63
CA SER A 119 3.08 14.60 4.24
C SER A 119 2.16 15.68 3.68
N HIS A 120 2.29 15.98 2.39
CA HIS A 120 1.42 16.94 1.72
C HIS A 120 0.48 16.22 0.76
N THR A 121 -0.79 16.64 0.75
CA THR A 121 -1.72 16.31 -0.34
C THR A 121 -1.60 17.40 -1.40
N CYS A 122 -1.66 17.01 -2.68
CA CYS A 122 -1.80 17.97 -3.78
C CYS A 122 -3.00 17.59 -4.64
N ILE A 123 -3.52 18.53 -5.42
CA ILE A 123 -4.61 18.20 -6.35
C ILE A 123 -4.05 17.43 -7.54
N SER A 124 -4.70 16.33 -7.91
CA SER A 124 -4.44 15.52 -9.09
C SER A 124 -4.32 16.37 -10.35
N HIS A 125 -3.64 15.85 -11.36
CA HIS A 125 -3.44 16.55 -12.64
C HIS A 125 -4.75 16.93 -13.35
N ASP A 126 -5.84 16.19 -13.10
CA ASP A 126 -7.18 16.46 -13.62
C ASP A 126 -8.01 17.42 -12.74
N GLY A 127 -7.46 17.86 -11.61
CA GLY A 127 -8.12 18.82 -10.72
C GLY A 127 -9.21 18.20 -9.83
N GLU A 128 -9.45 16.89 -9.93
CA GLU A 128 -10.65 16.27 -9.34
C GLU A 128 -10.45 15.74 -7.92
N ARG A 129 -9.20 15.46 -7.50
CA ARG A 129 -8.92 14.75 -6.23
C ARG A 129 -7.68 15.27 -5.55
N GLU A 130 -7.67 15.24 -4.22
CA GLU A 130 -6.42 15.31 -3.47
C GLU A 130 -5.71 13.96 -3.54
N VAL A 131 -4.44 13.98 -3.92
CA VAL A 131 -3.56 12.82 -4.01
C VAL A 131 -2.45 13.01 -3.00
N PHE A 132 -2.16 11.93 -2.28
CA PHE A 132 -1.02 11.88 -1.39
C PHE A 132 0.28 12.00 -2.20
N VAL A 133 1.11 12.99 -1.85
CA VAL A 133 2.41 13.19 -2.50
C VAL A 133 3.51 13.19 -1.47
N PHE A 134 4.36 12.18 -1.56
CA PHE A 134 5.68 12.24 -0.98
C PHE A 134 6.45 13.39 -1.65
N GLU A 135 6.93 14.34 -0.86
CA GLU A 135 7.96 15.25 -1.35
C GLU A 135 9.21 14.44 -1.70
N ASP A 136 9.58 14.44 -2.99
CA ASP A 136 10.68 13.62 -3.50
C ASP A 136 11.95 13.83 -2.68
N ASP A 137 12.26 15.08 -2.33
CA ASP A 137 13.45 15.42 -1.53
C ASP A 137 13.38 14.85 -0.11
N ALA A 138 12.22 14.92 0.55
CA ALA A 138 12.05 14.39 1.90
C ALA A 138 12.16 12.85 1.92
N PHE A 139 11.47 12.18 0.99
CA PHE A 139 11.50 10.73 0.88
C PHE A 139 12.88 10.21 0.45
N LEU A 140 13.54 10.88 -0.51
CA LEU A 140 14.92 10.54 -0.91
C LEU A 140 15.92 10.77 0.21
N ALA A 141 15.82 11.90 0.93
CA ALA A 141 16.69 12.18 2.08
C ALA A 141 16.54 11.10 3.15
N TRP A 142 15.30 10.67 3.41
CA TRP A 142 15.05 9.60 4.35
C TRP A 142 15.58 8.24 3.86
N LEU A 143 15.32 7.85 2.61
CA LEU A 143 15.88 6.61 2.04
C LEU A 143 17.41 6.61 2.13
N LYS A 144 18.06 7.73 1.82
CA LYS A 144 19.51 7.93 1.96
C LYS A 144 19.96 7.78 3.41
N SER A 145 19.17 8.23 4.39
CA SER A 145 19.49 8.09 5.81
C SER A 145 19.54 6.63 6.27
N LYS A 146 18.67 5.78 5.71
CA LYS A 146 18.58 4.34 5.96
C LYS A 146 19.60 3.55 5.15
N TRP A 147 20.19 4.15 4.13
CA TRP A 147 21.09 3.47 3.20
C TRP A 147 22.42 3.07 3.86
N ARG A 148 22.71 1.76 3.89
CA ARG A 148 23.97 1.20 4.40
C ARG A 148 24.68 0.30 3.39
N HIS A 149 24.14 0.21 2.18
CA HIS A 149 24.65 -0.63 1.12
C HIS A 149 25.78 0.04 0.32
N LYS A 150 26.66 -0.77 -0.29
CA LYS A 150 27.82 -0.30 -1.07
C LYS A 150 27.44 0.34 -2.40
N HIS A 151 26.38 -0.15 -3.03
CA HIS A 151 25.76 0.50 -4.20
C HIS A 151 25.25 1.88 -3.79
N PRO A 152 25.37 2.94 -4.61
CA PRO A 152 24.85 4.26 -4.29
C PRO A 152 23.34 4.26 -4.00
N PRO A 153 22.84 5.15 -3.12
CA PRO A 153 21.41 5.35 -2.94
C PRO A 153 20.75 5.94 -4.18
N PRO A 154 19.41 5.86 -4.30
CA PRO A 154 18.68 6.48 -5.41
C PRO A 154 18.90 8.00 -5.46
N VAL A 155 18.94 8.52 -6.69
CA VAL A 155 18.98 9.97 -6.96
C VAL A 155 17.62 10.54 -7.33
N ASP A 156 16.67 9.67 -7.67
CA ASP A 156 15.29 10.01 -8.00
C ASP A 156 14.34 8.88 -7.54
N LEU A 157 13.03 9.05 -7.73
CA LEU A 157 12.01 8.03 -7.46
C LEU A 157 11.41 7.47 -8.75
N GLY A 158 12.24 7.29 -9.78
CA GLY A 158 11.83 6.82 -11.09
C GLY A 158 12.98 6.21 -11.87
N GLY A 159 13.69 7.03 -12.66
CA GLY A 159 14.71 6.58 -13.61
C GLY A 159 15.83 5.73 -12.98
N SER A 160 16.31 6.11 -11.79
CA SER A 160 17.36 5.38 -11.08
C SER A 160 16.97 3.98 -10.60
N TRP A 161 15.68 3.63 -10.64
CA TRP A 161 15.16 2.32 -10.23
C TRP A 161 15.04 1.32 -11.38
N GLN A 162 15.12 1.78 -12.62
CA GLN A 162 14.75 1.00 -13.81
C GLN A 162 15.66 -0.20 -14.09
N ASP A 163 16.89 -0.20 -13.58
CA ASP A 163 17.83 -1.32 -13.74
C ASP A 163 17.71 -2.38 -12.63
N GLY A 164 16.82 -2.16 -11.66
CA GLY A 164 16.58 -3.04 -10.52
C GLY A 164 17.64 -3.01 -9.42
N LEU A 165 18.78 -2.33 -9.60
CA LEU A 165 19.87 -2.33 -8.62
C LEU A 165 19.51 -1.55 -7.36
N VAL A 166 18.86 -0.40 -7.51
CA VAL A 166 18.39 0.39 -6.35
C VAL A 166 17.43 -0.41 -5.49
N LEU A 167 16.43 -1.07 -6.09
CA LEU A 167 15.48 -1.88 -5.34
C LEU A 167 16.18 -3.05 -4.64
N THR A 168 17.08 -3.74 -5.35
CA THR A 168 17.84 -4.87 -4.82
C THR A 168 18.71 -4.44 -3.63
N ALA A 169 19.39 -3.29 -3.74
CA ALA A 169 20.23 -2.74 -2.69
C ALA A 169 19.43 -2.26 -1.48
N LEU A 170 18.23 -1.71 -1.71
CA LEU A 170 17.32 -1.34 -0.63
C LEU A 170 16.87 -2.58 0.15
N VAL A 171 16.45 -3.65 -0.56
CA VAL A 171 16.07 -4.91 0.09
C VAL A 171 17.26 -5.52 0.84
N ASP A 172 18.47 -5.53 0.27
CA ASP A 172 19.66 -6.03 0.97
C ASP A 172 20.01 -5.20 2.22
N THR A 173 19.77 -3.88 2.18
CA THR A 173 19.93 -3.01 3.35
C THR A 173 18.96 -3.37 4.47
N LEU A 174 17.70 -3.67 4.12
CA LEU A 174 16.63 -3.92 5.09
C LEU A 174 16.56 -5.39 5.54
N CYS A 175 17.04 -6.30 4.71
CA CYS A 175 17.08 -7.75 4.92
C CYS A 175 18.51 -8.28 4.65
N PRO A 176 19.50 -7.96 5.51
CA PRO A 176 20.87 -8.40 5.30
C PRO A 176 20.97 -9.92 5.16
N ASP A 177 21.95 -10.38 4.38
CA ASP A 177 22.29 -11.79 4.15
C ASP A 177 21.28 -12.60 3.31
N HIS A 178 20.20 -12.00 2.81
CA HIS A 178 19.17 -12.68 2.01
C HIS A 178 19.27 -12.40 0.50
N ILE A 179 20.01 -11.37 0.09
CA ILE A 179 20.21 -11.02 -1.31
C ILE A 179 21.56 -11.55 -1.79
N PRO A 180 21.62 -12.41 -2.83
CA PRO A 180 22.87 -12.85 -3.43
C PRO A 180 23.43 -11.75 -4.37
N TRP A 181 23.87 -10.64 -3.77
CA TRP A 181 24.20 -9.39 -4.46
C TRP A 181 25.21 -9.58 -5.60
N ASP A 182 26.32 -10.28 -5.36
CA ASP A 182 27.39 -10.47 -6.35
C ASP A 182 26.90 -11.17 -7.63
N ASN A 183 25.91 -12.07 -7.50
CA ASN A 183 25.30 -12.74 -8.66
C ASN A 183 24.37 -11.76 -9.39
N LEU A 184 23.47 -11.11 -8.64
CA LEU A 184 22.43 -10.24 -9.19
C LEU A 184 22.99 -9.00 -9.90
N GLN A 185 24.16 -8.51 -9.50
CA GLN A 185 24.83 -7.40 -10.20
C GLN A 185 25.03 -7.67 -11.69
N THR A 186 25.14 -8.93 -12.11
CA THR A 186 25.34 -9.31 -13.52
C THR A 186 24.09 -9.88 -14.20
N SER A 187 23.02 -10.11 -13.43
CA SER A 187 21.73 -10.60 -13.92
C SER A 187 20.90 -9.54 -14.66
N SER A 188 19.81 -9.95 -15.30
CA SER A 188 18.89 -9.02 -15.97
C SER A 188 18.12 -8.17 -14.96
N PRO A 189 17.65 -6.96 -15.34
CA PRO A 189 16.82 -6.13 -14.48
C PRO A 189 15.56 -6.85 -13.95
N GLU A 190 14.93 -7.67 -14.79
CA GLU A 190 13.76 -8.47 -14.41
C GLU A 190 14.08 -9.47 -13.31
N GLU A 191 15.21 -10.16 -13.41
CA GLU A 191 15.67 -11.13 -12.42
C GLU A 191 15.99 -10.43 -11.09
N ARG A 192 16.71 -9.30 -11.13
CA ARG A 192 17.04 -8.49 -9.95
C ARG A 192 15.78 -8.08 -9.19
N VAL A 193 14.84 -7.44 -9.89
CA VAL A 193 13.58 -7.01 -9.28
C VAL A 193 12.79 -8.21 -8.79
N GLY A 194 12.71 -9.29 -9.58
CA GLY A 194 12.00 -10.51 -9.20
C GLY A 194 12.51 -11.12 -7.89
N VAL A 195 13.84 -11.23 -7.73
CA VAL A 195 14.46 -11.75 -6.51
C VAL A 195 14.26 -10.79 -5.34
N ALA A 196 14.44 -9.48 -5.54
CA ALA A 196 14.24 -8.48 -4.49
C ALA A 196 12.80 -8.50 -3.94
N LEU A 197 11.79 -8.59 -4.82
CA LEU A 197 10.39 -8.72 -4.42
C LEU A 197 10.10 -10.05 -3.71
N GLN A 198 10.77 -11.13 -4.10
CA GLN A 198 10.62 -12.43 -3.45
C GLN A 198 11.20 -12.41 -2.03
N VAL A 199 12.41 -11.85 -1.87
CA VAL A 199 13.06 -11.73 -0.56
C VAL A 199 12.23 -10.86 0.39
N ALA A 200 11.67 -9.74 -0.08
CA ALA A 200 10.78 -8.91 0.73
C ALA A 200 9.52 -9.67 1.20
N GLU A 201 8.95 -10.51 0.34
CA GLU A 201 7.80 -11.34 0.71
C GLU A 201 8.17 -12.43 1.71
N ASP A 202 9.29 -13.12 1.52
CA ASP A 202 9.71 -14.24 2.35
C ASP A 202 10.22 -13.79 3.73
N VAL A 203 10.93 -12.65 3.79
CA VAL A 203 11.59 -12.17 5.02
C VAL A 203 10.69 -11.20 5.80
N LEU A 204 10.02 -10.28 5.12
CA LEU A 204 9.19 -9.24 5.77
C LEU A 204 7.69 -9.54 5.71
N GLY A 205 7.28 -10.61 5.02
CA GLY A 205 5.87 -10.90 4.80
C GLY A 205 5.16 -9.89 3.89
N LEU A 206 5.90 -9.00 3.23
CA LEU A 206 5.38 -7.96 2.34
C LEU A 206 5.01 -8.58 0.99
N PRO A 207 3.71 -8.71 0.65
CA PRO A 207 3.33 -9.24 -0.65
C PRO A 207 3.84 -8.35 -1.78
N LYS A 208 3.96 -8.92 -2.98
CA LYS A 208 4.37 -8.18 -4.18
C LYS A 208 3.32 -7.15 -4.59
N LEU A 209 3.35 -5.97 -3.97
CA LEU A 209 2.39 -4.88 -4.24
C LEU A 209 2.65 -4.23 -5.60
N VAL A 210 3.85 -4.40 -6.14
CA VAL A 210 4.33 -3.88 -7.42
C VAL A 210 4.65 -5.02 -8.40
N GLN A 211 4.45 -4.79 -9.70
CA GLN A 211 4.95 -5.71 -10.73
C GLN A 211 6.37 -5.33 -11.15
N VAL A 212 7.14 -6.31 -11.63
CA VAL A 212 8.49 -6.08 -12.17
C VAL A 212 8.50 -4.92 -13.17
N GLN A 213 7.55 -4.92 -14.12
CA GLN A 213 7.47 -3.92 -15.17
C GLN A 213 7.16 -2.50 -14.67
N ASP A 214 6.47 -2.36 -13.54
CA ASP A 214 6.20 -1.04 -12.96
C ASP A 214 7.50 -0.40 -12.45
N VAL A 215 8.42 -1.21 -11.89
CA VAL A 215 9.75 -0.75 -11.45
C VAL A 215 10.63 -0.44 -12.66
N LEU A 216 10.68 -1.35 -13.63
CA LEU A 216 11.54 -1.20 -14.82
C LEU A 216 11.11 -0.04 -15.73
N SER A 217 9.84 0.35 -15.70
CA SER A 217 9.34 1.54 -16.40
C SER A 217 9.58 2.85 -15.63
N GLY A 218 10.04 2.80 -14.38
CA GLY A 218 10.22 3.97 -13.54
C GLY A 218 8.88 4.59 -13.11
N CYS A 219 7.83 3.77 -12.92
CA CYS A 219 6.52 4.25 -12.50
C CYS A 219 6.58 4.81 -11.08
N ARG A 220 6.81 6.13 -10.98
CA ARG A 220 7.03 6.82 -9.69
C ARG A 220 5.98 6.48 -8.63
N PRO A 221 4.65 6.62 -8.85
CA PRO A 221 3.67 6.35 -7.80
C PRO A 221 3.80 4.93 -7.21
N THR A 222 4.05 3.95 -8.08
CA THR A 222 4.19 2.55 -7.65
C THR A 222 5.53 2.29 -6.95
N ILE A 223 6.61 2.91 -7.41
CA ILE A 223 7.93 2.83 -6.77
C ILE A 223 7.86 3.40 -5.35
N VAL A 224 7.30 4.60 -5.20
CA VAL A 224 7.24 5.27 -3.91
C VAL A 224 6.33 4.50 -2.94
N MET A 225 5.15 4.08 -3.39
CA MET A 225 4.25 3.23 -2.60
C MET A 225 4.96 1.97 -2.11
N TYR A 226 5.64 1.24 -3.01
CA TYR A 226 6.30 0.00 -2.63
C TYR A 226 7.49 0.22 -1.71
N ALA A 227 8.34 1.22 -2.00
CA ALA A 227 9.50 1.54 -1.17
C ALA A 227 9.07 1.98 0.25
N ALA A 228 8.00 2.76 0.36
CA ALA A 228 7.46 3.17 1.66
C ALA A 228 6.95 1.97 2.47
N GLU A 229 6.11 1.11 1.86
CA GLU A 229 5.61 -0.11 2.53
C GLU A 229 6.74 -1.08 2.89
N LEU A 230 7.76 -1.19 2.04
CA LEU A 230 8.93 -2.02 2.31
C LEU A 230 9.68 -1.57 3.56
N CYS A 231 9.92 -0.27 3.69
CA CYS A 231 10.61 0.23 4.86
C CYS A 231 9.73 0.20 6.12
N LEU A 232 8.42 0.43 6.02
CA LEU A 232 7.49 0.27 7.15
C LEU A 232 7.45 -1.19 7.62
N ALA A 233 7.40 -2.15 6.70
CA ALA A 233 7.45 -3.58 7.03
C ALA A 233 8.76 -3.96 7.73
N ALA A 234 9.90 -3.43 7.26
CA ALA A 234 11.19 -3.65 7.89
C ALA A 234 11.26 -3.06 9.31
N ALA A 235 10.74 -1.85 9.53
CA ALA A 235 10.71 -1.23 10.86
C ALA A 235 9.87 -2.06 11.86
N ALA A 236 8.71 -2.53 11.41
CA ALA A 236 7.83 -3.40 12.21
C ALA A 236 8.48 -4.75 12.56
N ALA A 237 9.30 -5.32 11.68
CA ALA A 237 10.01 -6.59 11.94
C ALA A 237 11.15 -6.46 12.97
N THR A 238 11.63 -5.24 13.24
CA THR A 238 12.70 -4.96 14.22
C THR A 238 12.20 -4.50 15.59
N SER A 239 10.89 -4.28 15.73
CA SER A 239 10.24 -3.81 16.96
C SER A 239 9.72 -4.98 17.81
#